data_AF-A0A382U814-F1
#
_entry.id   AF-A0A382U814-F1
#
_cell.length_a   1.000
_cell.length_b   1.000
_cell.length_c   1.000
_cell.angle_alpha   90.00
_cell.angle_beta   90.00
_cell.angle_gamma   90.00
#
_symmetry.space_group_name_H-M   'P 1'
#
loop_
_entity.id
_entity.type
_entity.pdbx_description
1 polymer ?
#
loop_
_entity_poly.entity_id
_entity_poly.type
_entity_poly.pdbx_seq_one_letter_code
_entity_poly.pdbx_strand_id
1 'polypeptide(L)' 'MTTQIIFSITYVPFVIFIAMSCLYEGRTAIIFKILSAVCAVIATISYIFFIKSIL' A
#
# COMPACT_ATOMS: atom_id res chain seq x y z
N MET A 1 17.21 -6.33 2.56
CA MET A 1 16.18 -7.25 3.08
C MET A 1 15.03 -6.51 3.78
N THR A 2 15.30 -5.64 4.75
CA THR A 2 14.25 -4.93 5.53
C THR A 2 13.29 -4.09 4.68
N THR A 3 13.78 -3.29 3.74
CA THR A 3 12.94 -2.45 2.85
C THR A 3 12.07 -3.25 1.88
N GLN A 4 12.56 -4.41 1.44
CA GLN A 4 11.83 -5.34 0.57
C GLN A 4 10.69 -6.06 1.30
N ILE A 5 10.92 -6.44 2.56
CA ILE A 5 9.88 -7.00 3.44
C ILE A 5 8.80 -5.95 3.71
N ILE A 6 9.19 -4.71 4.02
CA ILE A 6 8.24 -3.61 4.23
C ILE A 6 7.41 -3.36 2.98
N PHE A 7 8.02 -3.35 1.79
CA PHE A 7 7.31 -3.24 0.52
C PHE A 7 6.27 -4.36 0.36
N SER A 8 6.66 -5.62 0.56
CA SER A 8 5.74 -6.75 0.37
C SER A 8 4.57 -6.74 1.38
N ILE A 9 4.84 -6.38 2.64
CA ILE A 9 3.82 -6.28 3.70
C ILE A 9 2.88 -5.10 3.49
N THR A 10 3.30 -4.03 2.81
CA THR A 10 2.46 -2.84 2.57
C THR A 10 1.73 -2.89 1.23
N TYR A 11 2.29 -3.57 0.23
CA TYR A 11 1.68 -3.76 -1.08
C TYR A 11 0.45 -4.68 -1.03
N VAL A 12 0.52 -5.80 -0.31
CA VAL A 12 -0.61 -6.75 -0.23
C VAL A 12 -1.86 -6.12 0.40
N PRO A 13 -1.80 -5.43 1.56
CA PRO A 13 -2.93 -4.69 2.11
C PRO A 13 -3.43 -3.58 1.20
N PHE A 14 -2.55 -2.88 0.48
CA PHE A 14 -2.96 -1.88 -0.51
C PHE A 14 -3.92 -2.47 -1.53
N VAL A 15 -3.55 -3.61 -2.15
CA VAL A 15 -4.38 -4.28 -3.17
C VAL A 15 -5.71 -4.76 -2.57
N ILE A 16 -5.69 -5.28 -1.34
CA ILE A 16 -6.90 -5.72 -0.65
C ILE A 16 -7.83 -4.55 -0.32
N PHE A 17 -7.30 -3.45 0.22
CA PHE A 17 -8.11 -2.29 0.60
C PHE A 17 -8.67 -1.55 -0.61
N ILE A 18 -7.92 -1.44 -1.71
CA ILE A 18 -8.46 -0.83 -2.92
C ILE A 18 -9.58 -1.69 -3.51
N ALA A 19 -9.44 -3.01 -3.50
CA ALA A 19 -10.49 -3.92 -3.95
C ALA A 19 -11.74 -3.84 -3.05
N MET A 20 -11.56 -3.86 -1.72
CA MET A 20 -12.67 -3.67 -0.77
C MET A 20 -13.36 -2.32 -0.96
N SER A 21 -12.62 -1.27 -1.29
CA SER A 21 -13.22 0.06 -1.54
C SER A 21 -14.14 0.12 -2.76
N CYS A 22 -14.02 -0.84 -3.68
CA CYS A 22 -14.93 -1.01 -4.81
C CYS A 22 -16.17 -1.84 -4.46
N LEU A 23 -16.11 -2.65 -3.40
CA LEU A 23 -17.21 -3.52 -2.96
C LEU A 23 -18.13 -2.83 -1.94
N TYR A 24 -17.59 -1.92 -1.13
CA TYR A 24 -18.36 -1.15 -0.17
C TYR A 24 -18.75 0.22 -0.73
N GLU A 25 -19.87 0.78 -0.26
CA GLU A 25 -20.35 2.11 -0.63
C GLU A 25 -20.34 3.09 0.55
N GLY A 26 -20.45 4.38 0.24
CA GLY A 26 -20.56 5.45 1.23
C GLY A 26 -19.29 5.61 2.09
N ARG A 27 -19.48 5.78 3.40
CA ARG A 27 -18.40 6.16 4.34
C ARG A 27 -17.32 5.09 4.46
N THR A 28 -17.70 3.81 4.38
CA THR A 28 -16.77 2.67 4.50
C THR A 28 -15.84 2.59 3.28
N ALA A 29 -16.36 2.86 2.07
CA ALA A 29 -15.59 2.92 0.84
C ALA A 29 -14.48 3.99 0.90
N ILE A 30 -14.82 5.16 1.46
CA ILE A 30 -13.89 6.28 1.62
C ILE A 30 -12.75 5.91 2.57
N ILE A 31 -13.09 5.26 3.70
CA ILE A 31 -12.07 4.81 4.67
C ILE A 31 -11.11 3.82 4.02
N PHE A 32 -11.62 2.83 3.28
CA PHE A 32 -10.77 1.86 2.57
C PHE A 32 -9.90 2.53 1.49
N LYS A 33 -10.42 3.52 0.75
CA LYS A 33 -9.63 4.30 -0.21
C LYS A 33 -8.48 5.03 0.48
N ILE A 34 -8.76 5.72 1.59
CA ILE A 34 -7.73 6.45 2.35
C ILE A 34 -6.66 5.47 2.87
N LEU A 35 -7.06 4.35 3.47
CA LEU A 35 -6.13 3.33 3.95
C LEU A 35 -5.27 2.76 2.82
N SER A 36 -5.90 2.47 1.67
CA SER A 36 -5.18 1.96 0.49
C SER A 36 -4.13 2.98 -0.01
N ALA A 37 -4.48 4.27 -0.05
CA ALA A 37 -3.57 5.32 -0.49
C ALA A 37 -2.37 5.44 0.44
N VAL A 38 -2.57 5.37 1.76
CA VAL A 38 -1.48 5.37 2.74
C VAL A 38 -0.55 4.17 2.54
N CYS A 39 -1.11 2.96 2.37
CA CYS A 39 -0.31 1.77 2.09
C CYS A 39 0.49 1.89 0.78
N ALA A 40 -0.12 2.44 -0.27
CA ALA A 40 0.55 2.66 -1.56
C ALA A 40 1.74 3.63 -1.44
N VAL A 41 1.59 4.72 -0.70
CA VAL A 41 2.66 5.70 -0.47
C VAL A 41 3.82 5.06 0.27
N ILE A 42 3.55 4.33 1.36
CA ILE A 42 4.60 3.66 2.15
C ILE A 42 5.32 2.59 1.32
N ALA A 43 4.59 1.80 0.53
CA ALA A 43 5.16 0.81 -0.36
C ALA A 43 6.07 1.48 -1.41
N THR A 44 5.60 2.55 -2.06
CA THR A 44 6.36 3.27 -3.07
C THR A 44 7.66 3.85 -2.52
N ILE A 45 7.59 4.49 -1.34
CA ILE A 45 8.78 5.02 -0.66
C ILE A 45 9.77 3.89 -0.34
N SER A 46 9.29 2.79 0.25
CA SER A 46 10.14 1.63 0.58
C SER A 46 10.79 1.01 -0.66
N TYR A 47 10.07 0.98 -1.78
CA TYR A 47 10.57 0.48 -3.06
C TYR A 47 11.67 1.38 -3.64
N ILE A 48 11.48 2.71 -3.59
CA ILE A 48 12.50 3.67 -4.03
C ILE A 48 13.78 3.53 -3.19
N PHE A 49 13.65 3.41 -1.86
CA PHE A 49 14.79 3.18 -0.97
C PHE A 49 15.47 1.84 -1.23
N PHE A 50 14.70 0.78 -1.52
CA PHE A 50 15.25 -0.52 -1.90
C PHE A 50 16.06 -0.45 -3.20
N ILE A 51 15.53 0.19 -4.24
CA ILE A 51 16.26 0.39 -5.50
C ILE A 51 17.53 1.21 -5.25
N LYS A 52 17.45 2.31 -4.50
CA LYS A 52 18.63 3.13 -4.14
C LYS A 52 19.67 2.38 -3.32
N SER A 53 19.30 1.32 -2.62
CA SER A 53 20.22 0.51 -1.83
C SER A 53 20.88 -0.60 -2.67
N ILE A 54 20.31 -0.93 -3.83
CA ILE A 54 20.83 -1.94 -4.75
C ILE A 54 21.67 -1.32 -5.86
N LEU A 55 21.29 -0.13 -6.32
CA LEU A 55 22.03 0.67 -7.30
C LEU A 55 23.18 1.43 -6.63
#